data_AF-A0A842L0Q8-F1
#
_entry.id   AF-A0A842L0Q8-F1
#
_cell.length_a   1.000
_cell.length_b   1.000
_cell.length_c   1.000
_cell.angle_alpha   90.00
_cell.angle_beta   90.00
_cell.angle_gamma   90.00
#
_symmetry.space_group_name_H-M   'P 1'
#
loop_
_entity.id
_entity.type
_entity.pdbx_description
1 polymer ?
#
loop_
_entity_poly.entity_id
_entity_poly.type
_entity_poly.pdbx_seq_one_letter_code
_entity_poly.pdbx_strand_id
1 'polypeptide(L)' 'MKAMAFVGFKKSGKTAVIENVAKELKKRGYKIGIAKSMHANFDKKDSDTWKFKKIADYV' A
#
# COMPACT_ATOMS: atom_id res chain seq x y z
N MET A 1 -2.79 7.96 16.43
CA MET A 1 -2.42 7.26 15.18
C MET A 1 -3.14 5.92 15.17
N LYS A 2 -3.70 5.48 14.03
CA LYS A 2 -4.36 4.16 13.89
C LYS A 2 -3.59 3.34 12.86
N ALA A 3 -3.45 2.04 13.09
CA ALA A 3 -2.73 1.12 12.20
C ALA A 3 -3.56 -0.14 11.94
N MET A 4 -3.38 -0.73 10.76
CA MET A 4 -4.02 -1.98 10.34
C MET A 4 -3.02 -2.79 9.53
N ALA A 5 -2.93 -4.10 9.82
CA ALA A 5 -2.09 -5.03 9.09
C ALA A 5 -2.95 -5.89 8.14
N PHE A 6 -2.50 -6.05 6.90
CA PHE A 6 -3.08 -6.97 5.93
C PHE A 6 -2.18 -8.20 5.83
N VAL A 7 -2.62 -9.33 6.42
CA VAL A 7 -1.83 -10.57 6.53
C VAL A 7 -2.46 -11.69 5.69
N GLY A 8 -1.63 -12.59 5.16
CA GLY A 8 -2.09 -13.71 4.33
C GLY A 8 -0.95 -14.33 3.52
N PHE A 9 -1.26 -15.34 2.70
CA PHE A 9 -0.27 -16.03 1.87
C PHE A 9 0.17 -15.24 0.64
N LYS A 10 1.27 -15.65 0.00
CA LYS A 10 1.70 -15.07 -1.29
C LYS A 10 0.58 -15.27 -2.33
N LYS A 11 0.31 -14.24 -3.14
CA LYS A 11 -0.79 -14.19 -4.12
C LYS A 11 -2.22 -14.24 -3.54
N SER A 12 -2.43 -14.01 -2.24
CA SER A 12 -3.78 -13.94 -1.65
C SER A 12 -4.53 -12.62 -1.90
N GLY A 13 -4.07 -11.77 -2.82
CA GLY A 13 -4.72 -10.49 -3.13
C GLY A 13 -4.41 -9.31 -2.19
N LYS A 14 -3.49 -9.46 -1.21
CA LYS A 14 -3.19 -8.39 -0.22
C LYS A 14 -2.90 -7.02 -0.84
N THR A 15 -2.04 -6.98 -1.85
CA THR A 15 -1.66 -5.73 -2.52
C THR A 15 -2.90 -5.02 -3.08
N ALA A 16 -3.80 -5.75 -3.75
CA ALA A 16 -5.01 -5.17 -4.33
C ALA A 16 -5.97 -4.63 -3.25
N VAL A 17 -6.10 -5.34 -2.12
CA VAL A 17 -6.90 -4.86 -0.99
C VAL A 17 -6.31 -3.59 -0.39
N ILE A 18 -4.99 -3.54 -0.16
CA ILE A 18 -4.30 -2.35 0.35
C ILE A 18 -4.53 -1.15 -0.58
N GLU A 19 -4.40 -1.33 -1.90
CA GLU A 19 -4.65 -0.25 -2.87
C GLU A 19 -6.07 0.29 -2.80
N ASN A 20 -7.08 -0.59 -2.73
CA ASN A 20 -8.48 -0.18 -2.68
C ASN A 20 -8.84 0.53 -1.37
N VAL A 21 -8.37 0.01 -0.23
CA VAL A 21 -8.56 0.66 1.07
C VAL A 21 -7.86 2.02 1.11
N ALA A 22 -6.62 2.11 0.63
CA ALA A 22 -5.87 3.35 0.58
C ALA A 22 -6.58 4.43 -0.25
N LYS A 23 -7.08 4.09 -1.45
CA LYS A 23 -7.87 4.99 -2.29
C LYS A 23 -9.12 5.48 -1.57
N GLU A 24 -9.84 4.58 -0.92
CA GLU A 24 -11.08 4.92 -0.20
C GLU A 24 -10.82 5.82 1.02
N LEU A 25 -9.76 5.56 1.79
CA LEU A 25 -9.36 6.41 2.91
C LEU A 25 -8.92 7.80 2.44
N LYS A 26 -8.19 7.90 1.33
CA LYS A 26 -7.83 9.20 0.72
C LYS A 26 -9.05 9.99 0.28
N LYS A 27 -10.02 9.35 -0.37
CA LYS A 27 -11.31 9.99 -0.74
C LYS A 27 -12.05 10.56 0.46
N ARG A 28 -11.91 9.94 1.63
CA ARG A 28 -12.51 10.38 2.89
C ARG A 28 -11.70 11.45 3.63
N GLY A 29 -10.62 11.96 3.03
CA GLY A 29 -9.80 13.04 3.60
C GLY A 29 -8.72 12.60 4.60
N TYR A 30 -8.45 11.30 4.72
CA TYR A 30 -7.38 10.82 5.61
C TYR A 30 -6.01 10.95 4.95
N LYS A 31 -5.02 11.38 5.74
CA LYS A 31 -3.60 11.15 5.43
C LYS A 31 -3.24 9.71 5.72
N ILE A 32 -2.58 9.04 4.79
CA ILE A 32 -2.24 7.62 4.91
C ILE A 32 -0.77 7.36 4.61
N GLY A 33 -0.19 6.44 5.36
CA GLY A 33 1.13 5.85 5.11
C GLY A 33 1.00 4.36 4.86
N ILE A 34 1.79 3.80 3.94
CA ILE A 34 1.83 2.37 3.64
C ILE A 34 3.24 1.85 3.93
N ALA A 35 3.40 1.08 5.00
CA ALA A 35 4.66 0.40 5.29
C ALA A 35 4.64 -1.01 4.69
N LYS A 36 5.63 -1.35 3.86
CA LYS A 36 5.80 -2.68 3.27
C LYS A 36 7.25 -3.15 3.41
N SER A 37 7.42 -4.36 3.94
CA SER A 37 8.70 -5.06 3.90
C SER A 37 8.84 -5.82 2.57
N MET A 38 9.94 -5.58 1.86
CA MET A 38 10.29 -6.26 0.61
C MET A 38 11.78 -6.57 0.59
N HIS A 39 12.14 -7.78 0.17
CA HIS A 39 13.53 -8.21 -0.03
C HIS A 39 14.07 -7.84 -1.43
N ALA A 40 13.50 -6.83 -2.09
CA ALA A 40 13.82 -6.46 -3.46
C ALA A 40 13.91 -4.93 -3.64
N ASN A 41 14.62 -4.50 -4.69
CA ASN A 41 14.82 -3.07 -5.01
C ASN A 41 13.51 -2.30 -5.17
N PHE A 42 13.45 -1.12 -4.57
CA PHE A 42 12.25 -0.28 -4.44
C PHE A 42 11.80 0.40 -5.75
N ASP A 43 12.71 0.66 -6.69
CA ASP A 43 12.47 1.50 -7.87
C ASP A 43 12.30 0.72 -9.18
N LYS A 44 11.56 -0.40 -9.13
CA LYS A 44 11.09 -1.02 -10.37
C LYS A 44 9.77 -0.38 -10.81
N LYS A 45 9.76 0.19 -12.02
CA LYS A 45 8.53 0.67 -12.67
C LYS A 45 7.46 -0.43 -12.65
N ASP A 46 6.24 -0.07 -12.29
CA ASP A 46 5.07 -0.95 -12.13
C ASP A 46 5.11 -1.97 -10.98
N SER A 47 6.12 -1.89 -10.11
CA SER A 47 6.08 -2.60 -8.82
C SER A 47 4.95 -2.10 -7.93
N ASP A 48 4.58 -2.93 -6.95
CA ASP A 48 3.63 -2.54 -5.91
C ASP A 48 4.05 -1.22 -5.22
N THR A 49 5.34 -1.05 -4.94
CA THR A 49 5.89 0.17 -4.32
C THR A 49 5.65 1.40 -5.21
N TRP A 50 5.85 1.27 -6.52
CA TRP A 50 5.56 2.35 -7.48
C TRP A 50 4.07 2.72 -7.49
N LYS A 51 3.18 1.74 -7.39
CA LYS A 51 1.72 1.99 -7.32
C LYS A 51 1.32 2.66 -6.02
N PHE A 52 1.93 2.27 -4.89
CA PHE A 52 1.64 2.88 -3.60
C PHE A 52 2.09 4.34 -3.51
N LYS A 53 3.24 4.71 -4.09
CA LYS A 53 3.72 6.10 -4.13
C LYS A 53 2.73 7.05 -4.83
N LYS A 54 1.85 6.54 -5.71
CA LYS A 54 0.81 7.33 -6.38
C LYS A 54 -0.44 7.57 -5.50
N ILE A 55 -0.60 6.82 -4.41
CA ILE A 55 -1.82 6.80 -3.61
C ILE A 55 -1.56 7.35 -2.21
N ALA A 56 -0.48 6.90 -1.56
CA ALA A 56 -0.19 7.25 -0.18
C ALA A 56 0.65 8.53 -0.07
N ASP A 57 0.52 9.22 1.05
CA ASP A 57 1.34 10.40 1.37
C ASP A 57 2.77 9.99 1.77
N TYR A 58 2.93 8.77 2.29
CA TYR A 58 4.20 8.17 2.69
C TYR A 58 4.22 6.67 2.33
N VAL A 59 5.31 6.17 1.78
CA VAL A 59 5.55 4.75 1.45
C VAL A 59 6.95 4.36 1.87
#